data_AF-A0A7X5WKX9-F1
#
_entry.id   AF-A0A7X5WKX9-F1
#
_cell.length_a   1.000
_cell.length_b   1.000
_cell.length_c   1.000
_cell.angle_alpha   90.00
_cell.angle_beta   90.00
_cell.angle_gamma   90.00
#
_symmetry.space_group_name_H-M   'P 1'
#
loop_
_entity.id
_entity.type
_entity.pdbx_description
1 polymer ?
#
loop_
_entity_poly.entity_id
_entity_poly.type
_entity_poly.pdbx_seq_one_letter_code
_entity_poly.pdbx_strand_id
1 'polypeptide(L)'
;AMNKLSIEDLDLAGKRVLMRVDFNVPIRDGRVDNDKRIVAALPTIRHALDQGASVILMSHLGRPGGEVAPEFSLGPVRDCLAEHLGRAVEFAEDCVGPETERQAAALAPGQVLLLENLRFHIGETKPDREP
;
A
#
# COMPACT_ATOMS: atom_id res chain seq x y z
N ALA A 1 -4.15 29.05 -2.46
CA ALA A 1 -3.41 27.84 -2.02
C ALA A 1 -4.40 26.88 -1.37
N MET A 2 -4.31 25.57 -1.63
CA MET A 2 -5.11 24.58 -0.89
C MET A 2 -4.61 24.52 0.55
N ASN A 3 -5.48 24.83 1.52
CA ASN A 3 -5.18 24.77 2.94
C ASN A 3 -5.38 23.34 3.47
N LYS A 4 -4.55 22.39 3.02
CA LYS A 4 -4.58 21.00 3.46
C LYS A 4 -3.36 20.72 4.32
N LEU A 5 -3.58 20.05 5.44
CA LEU A 5 -2.52 19.54 6.29
C LEU A 5 -1.73 18.49 5.52
N SER A 6 -0.40 18.57 5.57
CA SER A 6 0.50 17.63 4.92
C SER A 6 1.13 16.68 5.93
N ILE A 7 1.80 15.64 5.42
CA ILE A 7 2.58 14.72 6.25
C ILE A 7 3.74 15.41 6.99
N GLU A 8 4.26 16.51 6.41
CA GLU A 8 5.37 17.29 6.98
C GLU A 8 4.95 18.08 8.22
N ASP A 9 3.64 18.29 8.40
CA ASP A 9 3.06 19.02 9.53
C ASP A 9 2.73 18.11 10.73
N LEU A 10 3.04 16.81 10.65
CA LEU A 10 2.62 15.80 11.61
C LEU A 10 3.82 15.15 12.32
N ASP A 11 3.68 14.91 13.63
CA ASP A 11 4.57 14.00 14.34
C ASP A 11 4.18 12.55 14.04
N LEU A 12 5.12 11.78 13.49
CA LEU A 12 4.92 10.40 13.04
C LEU A 12 5.68 9.37 13.89
N ALA A 13 6.50 9.81 14.85
CA ALA A 13 7.37 8.91 15.60
C ALA A 13 6.55 7.87 16.38
N GLY A 14 6.87 6.59 16.16
CA GLY A 14 6.17 5.47 16.78
C GLY A 14 4.73 5.26 16.32
N LYS A 15 4.25 6.03 15.34
CA LYS A 15 2.90 5.88 14.78
C LYS A 15 2.86 4.85 13.67
N ARG A 16 1.65 4.40 13.38
CA ARG A 16 1.33 3.57 12.23
C ARG A 16 0.53 4.38 11.23
N VAL A 17 1.09 4.54 10.04
CA VAL A 17 0.53 5.40 8.99
C VAL A 17 -0.08 4.52 7.92
N LEU A 18 -1.41 4.55 7.77
CA LEU A 18 -2.09 4.00 6.59
C LEU A 18 -2.01 5.03 5.47
N MET A 19 -1.40 4.65 4.35
CA MET A 19 -1.11 5.53 3.23
C MET A 19 -1.73 4.98 1.94
N ARG A 20 -2.65 5.75 1.36
CA ARG A 20 -3.23 5.48 0.03
C ARG A 20 -2.24 5.92 -1.04
N VAL A 21 -1.83 5.00 -1.90
CA VAL A 21 -0.89 5.25 -3.00
C VAL A 21 -1.47 4.76 -4.32
N ASP A 22 -1.00 5.32 -5.44
CA ASP A 22 -1.32 4.82 -6.78
C ASP A 22 -0.21 3.89 -7.27
N PHE A 23 -0.40 2.59 -7.13
CA PHE A 23 0.45 1.53 -7.68
C PHE A 23 -0.25 0.77 -8.81
N ASN A 24 -1.22 1.40 -9.48
CA ASN A 24 -1.82 0.81 -10.66
C ASN A 24 -0.83 0.90 -11.84
N VAL A 25 0.07 -0.08 -11.92
CA VAL A 25 1.18 -0.20 -12.88
C VAL A 25 0.94 -1.37 -13.83
N PRO A 26 1.48 -1.34 -15.05
CA PRO A 26 1.41 -2.51 -15.93
C PRO A 26 2.25 -3.66 -15.36
N ILE A 27 1.65 -4.85 -15.31
CA ILE A 27 2.33 -6.12 -14.98
C ILE A 27 2.49 -6.94 -16.27
N ARG A 28 3.70 -7.44 -16.53
CA ARG A 28 4.01 -8.39 -17.61
C ARG A 28 4.82 -9.55 -17.03
N ASP A 29 4.43 -10.78 -17.34
CA ASP A 29 5.11 -12.00 -16.89
C ASP A 29 5.35 -12.05 -15.37
N GLY A 30 4.36 -11.59 -14.59
CA GLY A 30 4.41 -11.55 -13.13
C GLY A 30 5.36 -10.49 -12.55
N ARG A 31 5.81 -9.52 -13.35
CA ARG A 31 6.71 -8.43 -12.94
C ARG A 31 6.17 -7.07 -13.33
N VAL A 32 6.56 -6.04 -12.60
CA VAL A 32 6.26 -4.64 -12.94
C VAL A 32 7.03 -4.27 -14.23
N ASP A 33 6.30 -3.88 -15.28
CA ASP A 33 6.87 -3.45 -16.57
C ASP A 33 7.30 -1.97 -16.54
N ASN A 34 6.60 -1.14 -15.74
CA ASN A 34 6.90 0.28 -15.57
C ASN A 34 6.60 0.72 -14.14
N ASP A 35 7.66 1.10 -13.42
CA ASP A 35 7.67 1.39 -11.99
C ASP A 35 7.50 2.87 -11.65
N LYS A 36 7.29 3.76 -12.63
CA LYS A 36 7.25 5.22 -12.42
C LYS A 36 6.32 5.66 -11.29
N ARG A 37 5.17 4.99 -11.14
CA ARG A 37 4.21 5.29 -10.07
C ARG A 37 4.69 4.83 -8.69
N ILE A 38 5.40 3.70 -8.63
CA ILE A 38 6.04 3.21 -7.41
C ILE A 38 7.12 4.20 -6.98
N VAL A 39 8.01 4.57 -7.91
CA VAL A 39 9.10 5.54 -7.68
C VAL A 39 8.56 6.89 -7.21
N ALA A 40 7.45 7.36 -7.78
CA ALA A 40 6.82 8.63 -7.41
C ALA A 40 6.30 8.65 -5.96
N ALA A 41 5.94 7.51 -5.37
CA ALA A 41 5.47 7.44 -3.98
C ALA A 41 6.61 7.34 -2.95
N LEU A 42 7.82 6.96 -3.39
CA LEU A 42 8.96 6.73 -2.49
C LEU A 42 9.30 7.92 -1.57
N PRO A 43 9.23 9.19 -2.01
CA PRO A 43 9.55 10.32 -1.12
C PRO A 43 8.65 10.36 0.13
N THR A 44 7.35 10.16 -0.03
CA THR A 44 6.38 10.18 1.09
C THR A 44 6.54 8.97 1.99
N ILE A 45 6.79 7.79 1.41
CA ILE A 45 7.04 6.55 2.16
C ILE A 45 8.32 6.69 2.99
N ARG A 46 9.42 7.15 2.38
CA ARG A 46 10.69 7.36 3.06
C ARG A 46 10.55 8.40 4.18
N HIS A 47 9.87 9.52 3.93
CA HIS A 47 9.62 10.54 4.96
C HIS A 47 8.96 9.94 6.22
N ALA A 48 7.90 9.14 6.06
CA ALA A 48 7.24 8.50 7.20
C ALA A 48 8.17 7.56 7.96
N LEU A 49 8.95 6.74 7.25
CA LEU A 49 9.88 5.78 7.83
C LEU A 49 11.05 6.48 8.54
N ASP A 50 11.60 7.53 7.94
CA ASP A 50 12.71 8.32 8.48
C ASP A 50 12.30 9.07 9.76
N GLN A 51 11.01 9.42 9.87
CA GLN A 51 10.40 9.99 11.08
C GLN A 51 10.06 8.92 12.14
N GLY A 52 10.41 7.65 11.92
CA GLY A 52 10.20 6.56 12.89
C GLY A 52 8.78 6.00 12.92
N ALA A 53 8.00 6.16 11.85
CA ALA A 53 6.71 5.49 11.70
C ALA A 53 6.87 4.05 11.18
N SER A 54 5.83 3.25 11.36
CA SER A 54 5.55 2.09 10.51
C SER A 54 4.53 2.50 9.44
N VAL A 55 4.63 1.91 8.24
CA VAL A 55 3.80 2.30 7.10
C VAL A 55 2.98 1.11 6.59
N ILE A 56 1.67 1.30 6.47
CA ILE A 56 0.77 0.39 5.78
C ILE A 56 0.38 1.06 4.46
N LEU A 57 0.65 0.40 3.35
CA LEU A 57 0.35 0.87 2.01
C LEU A 57 -0.92 0.20 1.50
N MET A 58 -1.82 0.99 0.93
CA MET A 58 -2.99 0.47 0.26
C MET A 58 -3.08 1.04 -1.15
N SER A 59 -3.32 0.17 -2.12
CA SER A 59 -3.48 0.58 -3.52
C SER A 59 -4.55 -0.23 -4.23
N HIS A 60 -4.71 0.01 -5.52
CA HIS A 60 -5.49 -0.83 -6.40
C HIS A 60 -4.68 -1.15 -7.63
N LEU A 61 -5.01 -2.26 -8.28
CA LEU A 61 -4.45 -2.64 -9.57
C LEU A 61 -5.60 -3.02 -10.51
N GLY A 62 -5.64 -2.38 -11.68
CA GLY A 62 -6.65 -2.66 -12.69
C GLY A 62 -8.10 -2.50 -12.18
N ARG A 63 -8.98 -3.37 -12.68
CA ARG A 63 -10.44 -3.33 -12.42
C ARG A 63 -10.98 -4.77 -12.25
N PRO A 64 -10.66 -5.45 -11.15
CA PRO A 64 -11.09 -6.83 -10.91
C PRO A 64 -12.59 -6.97 -10.58
N GLY A 65 -13.33 -5.87 -10.39
CA GLY A 65 -14.79 -5.90 -10.25
C GLY A 65 -15.32 -6.43 -8.92
N GLY A 66 -14.49 -6.49 -7.88
CA GLY A 66 -14.86 -7.06 -6.57
C GLY A 66 -14.63 -8.57 -6.46
N GLU A 67 -13.84 -9.14 -7.35
CA GLU A 67 -13.46 -10.55 -7.32
C GLU A 67 -11.94 -10.70 -7.21
N VAL A 68 -11.49 -11.73 -6.50
CA VAL A 68 -10.05 -12.04 -6.40
C VAL A 68 -9.57 -12.64 -7.71
N ALA A 69 -8.59 -11.99 -8.32
CA ALA A 69 -8.05 -12.36 -9.62
C ALA A 69 -6.51 -12.21 -9.59
N PRO A 70 -5.72 -13.31 -9.71
CA PRO A 70 -4.27 -13.31 -9.52
C PRO A 70 -3.51 -12.29 -10.39
N GLU A 71 -3.98 -12.02 -11.60
CA GLU A 71 -3.40 -11.02 -12.53
C GLU A 71 -3.51 -9.57 -12.02
N PHE A 72 -4.39 -9.32 -11.04
CA PHE A 72 -4.58 -8.03 -10.39
C PHE A 72 -4.03 -8.01 -8.96
N SER A 73 -3.27 -9.03 -8.52
CA SER A 73 -2.59 -9.02 -7.22
C SER A 73 -1.48 -7.97 -7.17
N LEU A 74 -1.28 -7.37 -6.00
CA LEU A 74 -0.18 -6.45 -5.70
C LEU A 74 1.13 -7.16 -5.29
N GLY A 75 1.18 -8.50 -5.27
CA GLY A 75 2.40 -9.26 -4.98
C GLY A 75 3.64 -8.80 -5.78
N PRO A 76 3.56 -8.67 -7.13
CA PRO A 76 4.66 -8.16 -7.95
C PRO A 76 5.06 -6.72 -7.63
N VAL A 77 4.10 -5.90 -7.20
CA VAL A 77 4.35 -4.51 -6.78
C VAL A 77 5.13 -4.50 -5.47
N ARG A 78 4.81 -5.38 -4.52
CA ARG A 78 5.56 -5.55 -3.26
C ARG A 78 7.03 -5.90 -3.52
N ASP A 79 7.31 -6.79 -4.47
CA ASP A 79 8.69 -7.18 -4.81
C ASP A 79 9.47 -5.97 -5.37
N CYS A 80 8.89 -5.28 -6.35
CA CYS A 80 9.49 -4.08 -6.94
C CYS A 80 9.69 -2.96 -5.90
N LEU A 81 8.72 -2.75 -5.02
CA LEU A 81 8.82 -1.76 -3.95
C LEU A 81 9.94 -2.09 -2.97
N ALA A 82 10.11 -3.37 -2.60
CA ALA A 82 11.18 -3.81 -1.71
C ALA A 82 12.58 -3.53 -2.31
N GLU A 83 12.75 -3.76 -3.62
CA GLU A 83 13.97 -3.41 -4.35
C GLU A 83 14.27 -1.90 -4.28
N HIS A 84 13.26 -1.06 -4.55
CA HIS A 84 13.42 0.41 -4.53
C HIS A 84 13.63 1.01 -3.13
N LEU A 85 13.06 0.38 -2.09
CA LEU A 85 13.26 0.80 -0.72
C LEU A 85 14.57 0.28 -0.13
N GLY A 86 15.16 -0.76 -0.72
CA GLY A 86 16.31 -1.47 -0.14
C GLY A 86 15.97 -2.11 1.21
N ARG A 87 14.70 -2.48 1.41
CA ARG A 87 14.15 -2.98 2.67
C ARG A 87 13.05 -4.01 2.38
N ALA A 88 12.85 -4.93 3.32
CA ALA A 88 11.73 -5.86 3.26
C ALA A 88 10.39 -5.11 3.30
N VAL A 89 9.44 -5.59 2.50
CA VAL A 89 8.05 -5.14 2.50
C VAL A 89 7.21 -6.38 2.74
N GLU A 90 6.52 -6.40 3.88
CA GLU A 90 5.56 -7.46 4.20
C GLU A 90 4.35 -7.36 3.28
N PHE A 91 3.67 -8.48 3.06
CA PHE A 91 2.47 -8.53 2.22
C PHE A 91 1.32 -9.15 2.99
N ALA A 92 0.19 -8.45 3.02
CA ALA A 92 -1.06 -9.02 3.50
C ALA A 92 -1.84 -9.61 2.32
N GLU A 93 -2.26 -10.87 2.44
CA GLU A 93 -3.07 -11.58 1.44
C GLU A 93 -4.49 -11.02 1.27
N ASP A 94 -4.88 -10.06 2.14
CA ASP A 94 -6.13 -9.32 2.09
C ASP A 94 -5.88 -7.86 2.55
N CYS A 95 -6.83 -6.95 2.32
CA CYS A 95 -6.79 -5.58 2.81
C CYS A 95 -7.69 -5.32 4.02
N VAL A 96 -8.54 -6.28 4.39
CA VAL A 96 -9.40 -6.24 5.59
C VAL A 96 -9.30 -7.54 6.37
N GLY A 97 -9.96 -7.58 7.53
CA GLY A 97 -10.10 -8.79 8.32
C GLY A 97 -9.01 -9.00 9.39
N PRO A 98 -9.22 -9.98 10.27
CA PRO A 98 -8.48 -10.09 11.53
C PRO A 98 -7.00 -10.45 11.34
N GLU A 99 -6.62 -11.13 10.25
CA GLU A 99 -5.21 -11.40 9.95
C GLU A 99 -4.48 -10.14 9.49
N THR A 100 -5.07 -9.38 8.56
CA THR A 100 -4.55 -8.10 8.10
C THR A 100 -4.37 -7.12 9.27
N GLU A 101 -5.35 -7.03 10.17
CA GLU A 101 -5.26 -6.23 11.38
C GLU A 101 -4.14 -6.68 12.32
N ARG A 102 -3.93 -8.00 12.48
CA ARG A 102 -2.81 -8.55 13.28
C ARG A 102 -1.45 -8.19 12.67
N GLN A 103 -1.29 -8.35 11.36
CA GLN A 103 -0.04 -8.03 10.66
C GLN A 103 0.26 -6.53 10.78
N ALA A 104 -0.74 -5.68 10.52
CA ALA A 104 -0.64 -4.25 10.74
C ALA A 104 -0.28 -3.93 12.20
N ALA A 105 -0.92 -4.59 13.18
CA ALA A 105 -0.66 -4.42 14.60
C ALA A 105 0.77 -4.77 15.02
N ALA A 106 1.37 -5.74 14.37
CA ALA A 106 2.70 -6.25 14.67
C ALA A 106 3.85 -5.41 14.09
N LEU A 107 3.57 -4.46 13.19
CA LEU A 107 4.62 -3.65 12.57
C LEU A 107 5.41 -2.83 13.61
N ALA A 108 6.72 -3.02 13.60
CA ALA A 108 7.69 -2.19 14.29
C ALA A 108 8.00 -0.91 13.48
N PRO A 109 8.49 0.16 14.14
CA PRO A 109 9.00 1.35 13.46
C PRO A 109 9.97 1.01 12.32
N GLY A 110 9.81 1.66 11.17
CA GLY A 110 10.62 1.42 9.98
C GLY A 110 10.18 0.23 9.11
N GLN A 111 9.18 -0.55 9.54
CA GLN A 111 8.61 -1.63 8.72
C GLN A 111 7.48 -1.14 7.81
N VAL A 112 7.31 -1.85 6.70
CA VAL A 112 6.31 -1.57 5.66
C VAL A 112 5.48 -2.81 5.42
N LEU A 113 4.16 -2.64 5.39
CA LEU A 113 3.18 -3.64 4.94
C LEU A 113 2.48 -3.13 3.69
N LEU A 114 2.43 -3.93 2.63
CA LEU A 114 1.54 -3.69 1.49
C LEU A 114 0.30 -4.58 1.63
N LEU A 115 -0.88 -3.94 1.65
CA LEU A 115 -2.16 -4.64 1.58
C LEU A 115 -2.43 -5.14 0.16
N GLU A 116 -3.21 -6.21 0.05
CA GLU A 116 -3.72 -6.65 -1.25
C GLU A 116 -4.65 -5.60 -1.90
N ASN A 117 -4.92 -5.79 -3.19
CA ASN A 117 -5.70 -4.91 -4.04
C ASN A 117 -7.08 -4.59 -3.46
N LEU A 118 -7.29 -3.32 -3.08
CA LEU A 118 -8.57 -2.89 -2.49
C LEU A 118 -9.78 -3.20 -3.37
N ARG A 119 -9.61 -3.27 -4.70
CA ARG A 119 -10.72 -3.55 -5.63
C ARG A 119 -11.14 -5.02 -5.69
N PHE A 120 -10.47 -5.91 -4.95
CA PHE A 120 -11.01 -7.24 -4.67
C PHE A 120 -12.22 -7.18 -3.74
N HIS A 121 -12.42 -6.09 -3.00
CA HIS A 121 -13.64 -5.83 -2.23
C HIS A 121 -14.54 -4.87 -3.00
N ILE A 122 -15.81 -5.24 -3.17
CA ILE A 122 -16.74 -4.44 -3.99
C ILE A 122 -17.02 -3.08 -3.35
N GLY A 123 -16.96 -3.00 -2.01
CA GLY A 123 -17.11 -1.79 -1.20
C GLY A 123 -16.16 -0.67 -1.59
N GLU A 124 -14.94 -0.99 -2.06
CA GLU A 124 -13.98 0.02 -2.53
C GLU A 124 -14.50 0.85 -3.71
N THR A 125 -15.26 0.24 -4.62
CA THR A 125 -15.81 0.94 -5.80
C THR A 125 -17.29 1.29 -5.65
N LYS A 126 -17.99 0.58 -4.76
CA LYS A 126 -19.42 0.74 -4.48
C LYS A 126 -19.64 0.69 -2.96
N PRO A 127 -19.37 1.80 -2.24
CA PRO A 127 -19.43 1.85 -0.79
C PRO A 127 -20.78 1.40 -0.22
N ASP A 128 -21.88 1.67 -0.95
CA ASP A 128 -23.23 1.28 -0.53
C ASP A 128 -23.50 -0.24 -0.54
N ARG A 129 -22.58 -1.06 -1.08
CA ARG A 129 -22.76 -2.51 -1.23
C ARG A 129 -22.09 -3.33 -0.13
N GLU A 130 -21.25 -2.73 0.71
CA GLU A 130 -20.62 -3.36 1.86
C GLU A 130 -20.58 -2.34 3.01
N PRO A 131 -21.44 -2.47 4.03
CA PRO A 131 -21.45 -1.59 5.20
C PRO A 131 -20.28 -1.86 6.16
#